data_AF-A0A167PEC3-F1
#
_entry.id   AF-A0A167PEC3-F1
#
_cell.length_a   1.000
_cell.length_b   1.000
_cell.length_c   1.000
_cell.angle_alpha   90.00
_cell.angle_beta   90.00
_cell.angle_gamma   90.00
#
_symmetry.space_group_name_H-M   'P 1'
#
loop_
_entity.id
_entity.type
_entity.pdbx_description
1 polymer ?
#
loop_
_entity_poly.entity_id
_entity_poly.type
_entity_poly.pdbx_seq_one_letter_code
_entity_poly.pdbx_strand_id
1 'polypeptide(L)'
;MKRDLIKCNSINYRKGYIEVLGGIHDECINLEVWNIHPDVDITSVDLGDESFPENAVASNTEIELSLEKAELLIEQLTLAVNKIREYNSP
;
A
#
# COMPACT_ATOMS: atom_id res chain seq x y z
N MET A 1 -8.41 1.14 16.66
CA MET A 1 -7.07 1.55 16.19
C MET A 1 -7.29 2.28 14.87
N LYS A 2 -6.69 3.45 14.66
CA LYS A 2 -6.82 4.16 13.37
C LYS A 2 -5.96 3.42 12.35
N ARG A 3 -6.54 3.10 11.20
CA ARG A 3 -5.82 2.52 10.06
C ARG A 3 -5.13 3.64 9.30
N ASP A 4 -3.82 3.57 9.17
CA ASP A 4 -3.05 4.52 8.36
C ASP A 4 -2.85 3.92 6.96
N LEU A 5 -3.83 4.18 6.10
CA LEU A 5 -3.84 3.69 4.72
C LEU A 5 -3.11 4.65 3.78
N ILE A 6 -2.21 4.10 2.97
CA ILE A 6 -1.54 4.83 1.90
C ILE A 6 -2.33 4.60 0.61
N LYS A 7 -3.04 5.63 0.14
CA LYS A 7 -3.72 5.62 -1.16
C LYS A 7 -2.70 5.75 -2.30
N CYS A 8 -2.70 4.79 -3.22
CA CYS A 8 -1.85 4.78 -4.41
C CYS A 8 -2.73 4.87 -5.67
N ASN A 9 -2.84 6.05 -6.27
CA ASN A 9 -3.69 6.27 -7.46
C ASN A 9 -3.01 7.03 -8.61
N SER A 10 -1.68 7.18 -8.59
CA SER A 10 -0.94 7.90 -9.65
C SER A 10 -1.01 7.24 -11.03
N ILE A 11 -1.32 5.94 -11.11
CA ILE A 11 -1.49 5.19 -12.36
C ILE A 11 -2.88 4.55 -12.37
N ASN A 12 -3.76 5.02 -13.26
CA ASN A 12 -5.19 4.67 -13.24
C ASN A 12 -5.51 3.17 -13.29
N TYR A 13 -4.67 2.36 -13.94
CA TYR A 13 -4.86 0.90 -14.04
C TYR A 13 -3.98 0.09 -13.08
N ARG A 14 -3.18 0.75 -12.24
CA ARG A 14 -2.34 0.17 -11.17
C ARG A 14 -2.50 1.00 -9.91
N LYS A 15 -3.66 0.86 -9.29
CA LYS A 15 -4.08 1.64 -8.13
C LYS A 15 -4.55 0.74 -7.00
N GLY A 16 -4.51 1.28 -5.79
CA GLY A 16 -4.72 0.50 -4.60
C GLY A 16 -4.52 1.25 -3.30
N TYR A 17 -4.50 0.48 -2.23
CA TYR A 17 -4.17 0.93 -0.89
C TYR A 17 -3.09 0.02 -0.32
N ILE A 18 -2.25 0.57 0.56
CA ILE A 18 -1.27 -0.17 1.35
C ILE A 18 -1.49 0.15 2.82
N GLU A 19 -1.53 -0.87 3.67
CA GLU A 19 -1.54 -0.76 5.13
C GLU A 19 -0.30 -1.45 5.71
N VAL A 20 0.27 -0.86 6.75
CA VAL A 20 1.38 -1.42 7.51
C VAL A 20 1.02 -1.42 8.99
N LEU A 21 0.97 -2.60 9.60
CA LEU A 21 0.61 -2.76 11.01
C LEU A 21 1.61 -3.69 11.71
N GLY A 22 2.15 -3.26 12.85
CA GLY A 22 2.96 -4.12 13.71
C GLY A 22 2.14 -4.76 14.83
N GLY A 23 2.49 -5.99 15.20
CA GLY A 23 1.94 -6.63 16.41
C GLY A 23 0.54 -7.23 16.25
N ILE A 24 0.14 -7.60 15.02
CA ILE A 24 -0.99 -8.55 14.81
C ILE A 24 -0.55 -9.94 15.26
N HIS A 25 0.65 -10.36 14.81
CA HIS A 25 1.39 -11.48 15.34
C HIS A 25 2.69 -11.00 15.99
N ASP A 26 3.15 -11.73 17.01
CA ASP A 26 4.36 -11.40 17.75
C ASP A 26 5.57 -11.30 16.81
N GLU A 27 6.37 -10.24 16.99
CA GLU A 27 7.60 -9.96 16.22
C GLU A 27 7.42 -9.78 14.69
N CYS A 28 6.17 -9.68 14.21
CA CYS A 28 5.85 -9.49 12.81
C CYS A 28 5.25 -8.11 12.50
N ILE A 29 5.46 -7.69 11.27
CA ILE A 29 4.85 -6.52 10.63
C ILE A 29 4.00 -7.04 9.47
N ASN A 30 2.70 -6.81 9.54
CA ASN A 30 1.78 -7.09 8.44
C ASN A 30 1.85 -5.99 7.40
N LEU A 31 2.01 -6.39 6.13
CA LEU A 31 1.85 -5.56 4.96
C LEU A 31 0.62 -6.05 4.20
N GLU A 32 -0.42 -5.23 4.17
CA GLU A 32 -1.65 -5.52 3.42
C GLU A 32 -1.76 -4.60 2.21
N VAL A 33 -2.09 -5.19 1.05
CA VAL A 33 -2.21 -4.49 -0.22
C VAL A 33 -3.56 -4.81 -0.86
N TRP A 34 -4.35 -3.79 -1.13
CA TRP A 34 -5.61 -3.91 -1.88
C TRP A 34 -5.44 -3.38 -3.29
N ASN A 35 -5.62 -4.23 -4.29
CA ASN A 35 -5.65 -3.82 -5.69
C ASN A 35 -7.08 -3.45 -6.07
N ILE A 36 -7.25 -2.26 -6.64
CA ILE A 36 -8.56 -1.79 -7.08
C ILE A 36 -8.73 -2.02 -8.58
N HIS A 37 -9.94 -2.41 -8.97
CA HIS A 37 -10.31 -2.64 -10.36
C HIS A 37 -9.97 -1.42 -11.23
N PRO A 38 -9.37 -1.60 -12.42
CA PRO A 38 -8.94 -0.48 -13.28
C PRO A 38 -10.04 0.52 -13.61
N ASP A 39 -11.29 0.07 -13.69
CA ASP A 39 -12.44 0.92 -14.05
C ASP A 39 -13.03 1.73 -12.88
N VAL A 40 -12.55 1.52 -11.64
CA VAL A 40 -13.08 2.21 -10.46
C VAL A 40 -12.26 3.44 -10.10
N ASP A 41 -12.88 4.62 -10.07
CA ASP A 41 -12.22 5.84 -9.59
C ASP A 41 -12.25 5.90 -8.06
N ILE A 42 -11.07 6.05 -7.45
CA ILE A 42 -10.88 6.15 -6.00
C ILE A 42 -10.35 7.52 -5.57
N THR A 43 -10.40 8.52 -6.44
CA THR A 43 -9.86 9.85 -6.16
C THR A 43 -10.55 10.50 -4.96
N SER A 44 -11.88 10.36 -4.85
CA SER A 44 -12.70 11.00 -3.82
C SER A 44 -13.24 10.06 -2.74
N VAL A 45 -12.82 8.80 -2.70
CA VAL A 45 -13.28 7.81 -1.72
C VAL A 45 -12.10 7.07 -1.12
N ASP A 46 -12.15 6.77 0.17
CA ASP A 46 -11.16 5.97 0.88
C ASP A 46 -11.69 4.56 1.17
N LEU A 47 -10.77 3.60 1.32
CA LEU A 47 -11.13 2.23 1.65
C LEU A 47 -11.79 2.19 3.04
N GLY A 48 -13.01 1.64 3.09
CA GLY A 48 -13.83 1.59 4.31
C GLY A 48 -14.91 2.68 4.39
N ASP A 49 -14.93 3.63 3.45
CA ASP A 49 -16.06 4.54 3.30
C ASP A 49 -17.32 3.78 2.85
N GLU A 50 -18.49 4.19 3.33
CA GLU A 50 -19.78 3.60 2.89
C GLU A 50 -20.02 3.78 1.38
N SER A 51 -19.43 4.82 0.78
CA SER A 51 -19.49 5.07 -0.66
C SER A 51 -18.48 4.26 -1.46
N PHE A 52 -17.64 3.45 -0.82
CA PHE A 52 -16.66 2.62 -1.52
C PHE A 52 -17.38 1.50 -2.28
N PRO A 53 -17.19 1.34 -3.60
CA PRO A 53 -17.97 0.38 -4.37
C PRO A 53 -17.69 -1.06 -3.94
N GLU A 54 -18.73 -1.87 -3.77
CA GLU A 54 -18.62 -3.25 -3.26
C GLU A 54 -17.65 -4.13 -4.09
N ASN A 55 -17.63 -3.94 -5.42
CA ASN A 55 -16.79 -4.70 -6.35
C ASN A 55 -15.52 -3.94 -6.76
N ALA A 56 -15.12 -2.92 -5.99
CA ALA A 56 -13.94 -2.14 -6.30
C ALA A 56 -12.64 -2.92 -6.07
N VAL A 57 -12.60 -3.82 -5.08
CA VAL A 57 -11.40 -4.60 -4.78
C VAL A 57 -11.29 -5.77 -5.76
N ALA A 58 -10.27 -5.75 -6.61
CA ALA A 58 -9.99 -6.83 -7.56
C ALA A 58 -9.21 -7.97 -6.89
N SER A 59 -8.31 -7.64 -5.96
CA SER A 59 -7.59 -8.59 -5.13
C SER A 59 -7.08 -7.92 -3.86
N ASN A 60 -6.79 -8.74 -2.85
CA ASN A 60 -6.13 -8.34 -1.63
C ASN A 60 -5.05 -9.37 -1.30
N THR A 61 -3.91 -8.90 -0.81
CA THR A 61 -2.79 -9.72 -0.38
C THR A 61 -2.30 -9.21 0.96
N GLU A 62 -2.23 -10.12 1.94
CA GLU A 62 -1.62 -9.89 3.25
C GLU A 62 -0.30 -10.68 3.34
N ILE A 63 0.75 -10.03 3.82
CA ILE A 63 2.08 -10.62 4.00
C ILE A 63 2.62 -10.23 5.37
N GLU A 64 2.93 -11.24 6.18
CA GLU A 64 3.64 -11.06 7.45
C GLU A 64 5.15 -11.05 7.21
N LEU A 65 5.79 -9.96 7.61
CA LEU A 65 7.24 -9.78 7.55
C LEU A 65 7.81 -9.91 8.96
N SER A 66 8.87 -10.71 9.12
CA SER A 66 9.70 -10.59 10.33
C SER A 66 10.37 -9.21 10.37
N LEU A 67 10.82 -8.79 11.56
CA LEU A 67 11.56 -7.54 11.72
C LEU A 67 12.72 -7.40 10.72
N GLU A 68 13.54 -8.44 10.56
CA GLU A 68 14.66 -8.45 9.60
C GLU A 68 14.20 -8.20 8.16
N LYS A 69 13.07 -8.80 7.73
CA LYS A 69 12.56 -8.61 6.36
C LYS A 69 11.89 -7.26 6.17
N ALA A 70 11.28 -6.71 7.21
CA ALA A 70 10.77 -5.34 7.19
C ALA A 70 11.90 -4.31 7.06
N GLU A 71 13.00 -4.48 7.81
CA GLU A 71 14.19 -3.62 7.71
C GLU A 71 14.81 -3.67 6.31
N LEU A 72 14.94 -4.88 5.73
CA LEU A 72 15.42 -5.04 4.36
C LEU A 72 14.48 -4.37 3.33
N LEU A 73 13.15 -4.47 3.52
CA LEU A 73 12.19 -3.80 2.65
C LEU A 73 12.35 -2.26 2.73
N ILE A 74 12.54 -1.70 3.92
CA ILE A 74 12.78 -0.27 4.12
C ILE A 74 14.03 0.19 3.37
N GLU A 75 15.12 -0.59 3.44
CA GLU A 75 16.35 -0.31 2.69
C GLU A 75 16.09 -0.28 1.19
N GLN A 76 15.45 -1.32 0.64
CA GLN A 76 15.16 -1.41 -0.79
C GLN A 76 14.23 -0.29 -1.28
N LEU A 77 13.20 0.06 -0.49
CA LEU A 77 12.32 1.18 -0.79
C LEU A 77 13.08 2.52 -0.80
N THR A 78 13.97 2.72 0.17
CA THR A 78 14.81 3.93 0.25
C THR A 78 15.71 4.06 -0.98
N LEU A 79 16.35 2.97 -1.41
CA LEU A 79 17.16 2.96 -2.63
C LEU A 79 16.34 3.28 -3.88
N ALA A 80 15.15 2.69 -4.01
CA ALA A 80 14.24 2.97 -5.13
C ALA A 80 13.81 4.44 -5.17
N VAL A 81 13.49 5.03 -4.02
CA VAL A 81 13.12 6.45 -3.89
C VAL A 81 14.29 7.35 -4.31
N ASN A 82 15.50 7.07 -3.85
CA ASN A 82 16.68 7.86 -4.19
C ASN A 82 16.98 7.81 -5.69
N LYS A 83 16.85 6.63 -6.31
CA LYS A 83 17.00 6.49 -7.77
C LYS A 83 16.03 7.38 -8.56
N ILE A 84 14.77 7.50 -8.12
CA ILE A 84 13.78 8.37 -8.78
C ILE A 84 14.11 9.85 -8.53
N ARG A 85 14.58 10.21 -7.34
CA ARG A 85 15.00 11.60 -7.02
C ARG A 85 16.20 12.05 -7.85
N GLU A 86 17.18 11.18 -8.06
CA GLU A 86 18.33 11.44 -8.93
C GLU A 86 17.88 11.66 -10.37
N TYR A 87 16.97 10.83 -10.89
CA TYR A 87 16.41 11.01 -12.24
C TYR A 87 15.66 12.35 -12.41
N ASN A 88 15.05 12.86 -11.34
CA ASN A 88 14.30 14.11 -11.33
C ASN A 88 15.13 15.33 -10.89
N SER A 89 16.42 15.15 -10.61
CA SER A 89 17.33 16.26 -10.33
C SER A 89 17.82 16.86 -11.66
N PRO A 90 17.63 18.17 -11.91
CA PRO A 90 17.96 18.81 -13.18
C PRO A 90 19.45 18.81 -13.51
#